data_AF-A0A259IW40-F1
#
_entry.id   AF-A0A259IW40-F1
#
_cell.length_a   1.000
_cell.length_b   1.000
_cell.length_c   1.000
_cell.angle_alpha   90.00
_cell.angle_beta   90.00
_cell.angle_gamma   90.00
#
_symmetry.space_group_name_H-M   'P 1'
#
loop_
_entity.id
_entity.type
_entity.pdbx_description
1 polymer ?
#
loop_
_entity_poly.entity_id
_entity_poly.type
_entity_poly.pdbx_seq_one_letter_code
_entity_poly.pdbx_strand_id
1 'polypeptide(L)' 'MPRFSAHIGYLFKDLPLLQRIDAAAACGFKAIEGRFPDGIAADDFRRAAERNGVSVLGINTPTGDAGEFGLGAVPG' A
#
# COMPACT_ATOMS: atom_id res chain seq x y z
N MET A 1 -9.71 21.08 -6.35
CA MET A 1 -8.58 20.41 -7.00
C MET A 1 -8.63 18.92 -6.71
N PRO A 2 -8.24 18.05 -7.66
CA PRO A 2 -8.15 16.61 -7.43
C PRO A 2 -7.13 16.29 -6.33
N ARG A 3 -7.41 15.24 -5.56
CA ARG A 3 -6.48 14.67 -4.56
C ARG A 3 -5.88 13.41 -5.15
N PHE A 4 -4.56 13.24 -5.01
CA PHE A 4 -3.84 12.11 -5.56
C PHE A 4 -3.34 11.16 -4.46
N SER A 5 -3.37 9.86 -4.76
CA SER A 5 -2.69 8.80 -4.03
C SER A 5 -1.45 8.33 -4.79
N ALA A 6 -0.41 7.96 -4.05
CA ALA A 6 0.75 7.28 -4.64
C ALA A 6 0.52 5.76 -4.62
N HIS A 7 0.54 5.13 -5.79
CA HIS A 7 0.47 3.67 -5.88
C HIS A 7 1.86 3.04 -5.64
N ILE A 8 2.15 2.63 -4.40
CA ILE A 8 3.49 2.18 -3.94
C ILE A 8 3.92 0.81 -4.49
N GLY A 9 3.02 0.13 -5.21
CA GLY A 9 3.37 -1.03 -6.03
C GLY A 9 4.00 -0.69 -7.39
N TYR A 10 3.82 0.55 -7.86
CA TYR A 10 4.32 1.03 -9.16
C TYR A 10 5.37 2.13 -9.02
N LEU A 11 5.23 3.00 -8.03
CA LEU A 11 6.18 4.06 -7.72
C LEU A 11 7.22 3.59 -6.70
N PHE A 12 8.41 4.23 -6.72
CA PHE A 12 9.49 4.02 -5.74
C PHE A 12 9.98 2.57 -5.64
N LYS A 13 9.95 1.82 -6.75
CA LYS A 13 10.24 0.37 -6.76
C LYS A 13 11.67 0.01 -6.34
N ASP A 14 12.60 0.96 -6.43
CA ASP A 14 14.00 0.79 -6.03
C ASP A 14 14.19 0.79 -4.49
N LEU A 15 13.13 1.09 -3.73
CA LEU A 15 13.15 1.09 -2.27
C LEU A 15 12.40 -0.13 -1.68
N PRO A 16 12.78 -0.60 -0.48
CA PRO A 16 11.95 -1.50 0.34
C PRO A 16 10.56 -0.92 0.59
N LEU A 17 9.53 -1.76 0.73
CA LEU A 17 8.13 -1.33 0.74
C LEU A 17 7.81 -0.21 1.75
N LEU A 18 8.31 -0.32 2.99
CA LEU A 18 8.08 0.70 4.02
C LEU A 18 8.72 2.04 3.65
N GLN A 19 9.89 2.02 3.01
CA GLN A 19 10.58 3.24 2.55
C GLN A 19 9.87 3.91 1.37
N ARG A 20 9.02 3.18 0.63
CA ARG A 20 8.17 3.78 -0.42
C ARG A 20 7.10 4.70 0.17
N ILE A 21 6.64 4.41 1.37
CA ILE A 21 5.69 5.24 2.12
C ILE A 21 6.37 6.55 2.51
N ASP A 22 7.60 6.46 3.03
CA ASP A 22 8.42 7.62 3.37
C ASP A 22 8.67 8.50 2.12
N ALA A 23 9.03 7.88 0.99
CA ALA A 23 9.26 8.57 -0.28
C ALA A 23 7.99 9.24 -0.85
N ALA A 24 6.83 8.58 -0.76
CA ALA A 24 5.56 9.16 -1.18
C ALA A 24 5.23 10.43 -0.38
N ALA A 25 5.43 10.40 0.93
CA ALA A 25 5.22 11.55 1.80
C ALA A 25 6.18 12.70 1.48
N ALA A 26 7.46 12.38 1.23
CA ALA A 26 8.47 13.37 0.83
C ALA A 26 8.14 14.06 -0.50
N CYS A 27 7.48 13.37 -1.43
CA CYS A 27 6.96 13.95 -2.67
C CYS A 27 5.64 14.73 -2.49
N GLY A 28 5.12 14.85 -1.26
CA GLY A 28 3.94 15.63 -0.94
C GLY A 28 2.60 14.89 -1.04
N PHE A 29 2.61 13.58 -1.36
CA PHE A 29 1.38 12.80 -1.32
C PHE A 29 0.82 12.74 0.09
N LYS A 30 -0.52 12.81 0.20
CA LYS A 30 -1.25 12.68 1.48
C LYS A 30 -1.93 11.32 1.62
N ALA A 31 -1.80 10.48 0.60
CA ALA A 31 -2.47 9.22 0.47
C ALA A 31 -1.61 8.22 -0.29
N ILE A 32 -1.72 6.94 0.06
CA ILE A 32 -1.08 5.83 -0.63
C ILE A 32 -2.09 4.71 -0.89
N GLU A 33 -1.79 3.89 -1.89
CA GLU A 33 -2.51 2.66 -2.23
C GLU A 33 -1.54 1.61 -2.79
N GLY A 34 -1.92 0.33 -2.78
CA GLY A 34 -1.09 -0.71 -3.38
C GLY A 34 -1.58 -2.14 -3.17
N ARG A 35 -0.73 -3.12 -3.47
CA ARG A 35 -1.01 -4.52 -3.11
C ARG A 35 -0.81 -4.75 -1.61
N PHE A 36 -1.42 -5.82 -1.10
CA PHE A 36 -1.16 -6.27 0.27
C PHE A 36 0.36 -6.36 0.49
N PRO A 37 0.85 -5.91 1.66
CA PRO A 37 2.28 -5.83 1.88
C PRO A 37 2.84 -7.23 2.20
N ASP A 38 3.20 -7.98 1.15
CA ASP A 38 3.76 -9.32 1.26
C ASP A 38 5.00 -9.31 2.16
N GLY A 39 5.00 -10.15 3.20
CA GLY A 39 6.14 -10.30 4.12
C GLY A 39 6.35 -9.14 5.09
N ILE A 40 5.44 -8.17 5.18
CA ILE A 40 5.51 -7.05 6.14
C ILE A 40 4.36 -7.18 7.14
N ALA A 41 4.68 -7.06 8.43
CA ALA A 41 3.66 -7.03 9.47
C ALA A 41 2.76 -5.79 9.31
N ALA A 42 1.45 -5.98 9.46
CA ALA A 42 0.47 -4.90 9.34
C ALA A 42 0.79 -3.71 10.25
N ASP A 43 1.32 -3.96 11.45
CA ASP A 43 1.70 -2.91 12.39
C ASP A 43 2.92 -2.09 11.94
N ASP A 44 3.88 -2.70 11.24
CA ASP A 44 4.99 -1.95 10.65
C ASP A 44 4.51 -1.03 9.54
N PHE A 45 3.60 -1.52 8.70
CA PHE A 45 2.98 -0.74 7.64
C PHE A 45 2.17 0.43 8.21
N ARG A 46 1.36 0.17 9.25
CA ARG A 46 0.60 1.19 9.97
C ARG A 46 1.52 2.26 10.56
N ARG A 47 2.56 1.87 11.30
CA ARG A 47 3.54 2.79 11.89
C ARG A 47 4.23 3.66 10.83
N ALA A 48 4.52 3.10 9.66
CA ALA A 48 5.10 3.85 8.56
C ALA A 48 4.12 4.88 7.99
N ALA A 49 2.84 4.53 7.81
CA ALA A 49 1.82 5.47 7.39
C ALA A 49 1.60 6.60 8.42
N GLU A 50 1.50 6.24 9.70
CA GLU A 50 1.29 7.18 10.81
C GLU A 50 2.45 8.17 10.97
N ARG A 51 3.71 7.72 10.97
CA ARG A 51 4.85 8.65 11.13
C ARG A 51 4.96 9.67 10.00
N ASN A 52 4.47 9.32 8.80
CA ASN A 52 4.49 10.18 7.63
C ASN A 52 3.22 11.02 7.46
N GLY A 53 2.20 10.79 8.30
CA GLY A 53 0.90 11.44 8.16
C GLY A 53 0.21 11.17 6.82
N VAL A 54 0.41 9.98 6.24
CA VAL A 54 -0.22 9.57 4.98
C VAL A 54 -1.37 8.60 5.24
N SER A 55 -2.49 8.79 4.56
CA SER A 55 -3.63 7.86 4.64
C SER A 55 -3.45 6.66 3.71
N VAL A 56 -3.75 5.46 4.19
CA VAL A 56 -3.84 4.27 3.35
C VAL A 56 -5.25 4.19 2.78
N LEU A 57 -5.43 4.48 1.49
CA LEU A 57 -6.77 4.50 0.87
C LEU A 57 -7.25 3.11 0.47
N GLY A 58 -6.33 2.22 0.10
CA GLY A 58 -6.69 0.89 -0.34
C GLY A 58 -5.49 -0.05 -0.43
N ILE A 59 -5.74 -1.29 -0.07
CA ILE A 59 -4.87 -2.43 -0.35
C ILE A 59 -5.67 -3.52 -1.05
N ASN A 60 -5.01 -4.33 -1.86
CA ASN A 60 -5.65 -5.49 -2.47
C ASN A 60 -5.85 -6.61 -1.45
N THR A 61 -6.88 -7.43 -1.64
CA THR A 61 -7.03 -8.71 -0.94
C THR A 61 -5.96 -9.70 -1.41
N PRO A 62 -5.68 -10.75 -0.62
CA PRO A 62 -4.86 -11.87 -1.08
C PRO A 62 -5.37 -12.44 -2.41
N THR A 63 -4.42 -12.89 -3.23
CA THR A 63 -4.71 -13.71 -4.42
C THR A 63 -4.84 -15.17 -4.00
N GLY A 64 -5.59 -15.95 -4.77
CA GLY A 64 -5.70 -17.39 -4.57
C GLY A 64 -4.60 -18.15 -5.32
N ASP A 65 -5.00 -19.27 -5.91
CA ASP A 65 -4.14 -20.05 -6.80
C ASP A 65 -3.78 -19.26 -8.08
N ALA A 66 -2.93 -19.86 -8.93
CA ALA A 66 -2.45 -19.23 -10.15
C ALA A 66 -3.63 -18.79 -11.05
N GLY A 67 -3.80 -17.46 -11.16
CA GLY A 67 -4.87 -16.85 -11.96
C GLY A 67 -6.08 -16.38 -11.15
N GLU A 68 -6.14 -16.66 -9.85
CA GLU A 68 -7.28 -16.31 -9.00
C GLU A 68 -7.15 -14.94 -8.34
N PHE A 69 -8.18 -14.12 -8.52
CA PHE A 69 -8.33 -12.78 -7.94
C PHE A 69 -9.77 -12.57 -7.47
N GLY A 70 -10.00 -11.57 -6.62
CA GLY A 70 -11.36 -11.17 -6.23
C GLY A 70 -12.01 -12.06 -5.17
N LEU A 71 -11.20 -12.70 -4.32
CA LEU A 71 -11.68 -13.66 -3.31
C LEU A 71 -12.38 -13.00 -2.11
N GLY A 72 -12.46 -11.67 -2.03
CA GLY A 72 -13.00 -10.96 -0.86
C GLY A 72 -14.48 -11.22 -0.54
N ALA A 73 -15.24 -11.76 -1.50
CA ALA A 73 -16.65 -12.16 -1.30
C ALA A 73 -16.86 -13.68 -1.30
N VAL A 74 -15.79 -14.46 -1.44
CA VAL A 74 -15.87 -15.93 -1.37
C VAL A 74 -15.98 -16.31 0.10
N PRO A 75 -17.03 -17.05 0.51
CA PRO A 75 -17.12 -17.57 1.87
C PRO A 75 -15.93 -18.49 2.17
N GLY A 76 -15.33 -18.32 3.35
CA GLY A 76 -14.34 -19.24 3.91
C GLY A 76 -14.98 -20.21 4.87
#